data_AF-A0A2T2SFL2-F1
#
_entry.id   AF-A0A2T2SFL2-F1
#
_cell.length_a   1.000
_cell.length_b   1.000
_cell.length_c   1.000
_cell.angle_alpha   90.00
_cell.angle_beta   90.00
_cell.angle_gamma   90.00
#
_symmetry.space_group_name_H-M   'P 1'
#
loop_
_entity.id
_entity.type
_entity.pdbx_description
1 polymer ?
#
loop_
_entity_poly.entity_id
_entity_poly.type
_entity_poly.pdbx_seq_one_letter_code
_entity_poly.pdbx_strand_id
1 'polypeptide(L)'
;MATADGPQWKELRDVTSQDHVGIARGMDMWGAEQKTTTWLPDAPSDRRRRTETLVKHLHTELTDALGRAPAAVELRTAYNDARGIHNSPVAQQTAHRLGLPLLDGRTISTASQPDTLVPPLNPSPKQSLVLDADLAYLMGVVIGDGHIEQGDAAPGFTITCDSTALQTELRHISEKHFDQKPRVESYEDRSSRLRFSQNRGKALRDFGLRADGAWSKEVPSAIRRSPRKVVIGFLQGLFDADGHARTDGIELGTRSEALSRQIQLLLTNLGIVAYRSEKKRTGDPFWQLYIGGRDALRFYETVGFRLERKQSRRSELEGRQRGWSRSELVPGANPLLHALLDKTTPHSRATHKAFEHVKQNDRTPTRQKIDRCLSLLPDSVQEEPEYETLHSLARPDIFWDQVSTVKTSEADTYDFVVPGTHSFVANGLYNHNTTLAHIVANADIAGVLTNLEEGDLLFIDEIHRLSPVVEEYLYSAMEDYRIDIVIDQGPNARTVQIDLPPFTMVGATTRKGLLTAPLRARFGIDFRYDYYTADLLQEITQRSARILGVKTTDEGAYEIARRSRGTPRVANRLLRRTRDFAEVEGDGEITKAIADRALNALDVDEEGLDDMDTRILLT
;
A
#
# COMPACT_ATOMS: atom_id res chain seq x y z
N MET A 1 4.33 9.23 -21.33
CA MET A 1 5.39 10.09 -21.92
C MET A 1 4.77 11.41 -22.33
N ALA A 2 5.47 12.52 -22.18
CA ALA A 2 5.04 13.79 -22.73
C ALA A 2 5.51 13.94 -24.19
N THR A 3 4.58 14.20 -25.10
CA THR A 3 4.86 14.41 -26.53
C THR A 3 4.15 15.67 -27.02
N ALA A 4 4.43 16.11 -28.26
CA ALA A 4 3.69 17.20 -28.88
C ALA A 4 2.21 16.86 -29.12
N ASP A 5 1.87 15.57 -29.20
CA ASP A 5 0.51 15.05 -29.33
C ASP A 5 -0.13 14.71 -27.97
N GLY A 6 0.44 15.22 -26.88
CA GLY A 6 -0.08 15.04 -25.53
C GLY A 6 0.59 13.91 -24.73
N PRO A 7 -0.02 13.50 -23.60
CA PRO A 7 0.39 12.32 -22.84
C PRO A 7 0.20 11.04 -23.65
N GLN A 8 1.29 10.31 -23.92
CA GLN A 8 1.29 9.06 -24.70
C GLN A 8 1.82 7.88 -23.89
N TRP A 9 1.26 6.70 -24.06
CA TRP A 9 1.84 5.47 -23.52
C TRP A 9 3.05 5.04 -24.37
N LYS A 10 4.07 4.49 -23.72
CA LYS A 10 5.27 3.99 -24.39
C LYS A 10 5.72 2.73 -23.69
N GLU A 11 6.13 1.72 -24.46
CA GLU A 11 6.64 0.49 -23.90
C GLU A 11 7.96 0.73 -23.17
N LEU A 12 8.20 0.00 -22.07
CA LEU A 12 9.43 0.14 -21.29
C LEU A 12 10.70 -0.10 -22.11
N ARG A 13 10.65 -0.98 -23.14
CA ARG A 13 11.79 -1.25 -24.04
C ARG A 13 12.12 -0.08 -24.96
N ASP A 14 11.14 0.78 -25.24
CA ASP A 14 11.30 1.94 -26.13
C ASP A 14 11.60 3.23 -25.34
N VAL A 15 11.55 3.18 -24.01
CA VAL A 15 11.88 4.32 -23.16
C VAL A 15 13.38 4.63 -23.27
N THR A 16 13.68 5.91 -23.49
CA THR A 16 15.02 6.46 -23.65
C THR A 16 15.24 7.63 -22.68
N SER A 17 16.48 8.10 -22.56
CA SER A 17 16.80 9.28 -21.72
C SER A 17 16.27 10.61 -22.26
N GLN A 18 15.71 10.64 -23.48
CA GLN A 18 15.04 11.81 -24.03
C GLN A 18 13.57 11.90 -23.60
N ASP A 19 13.01 10.79 -23.12
CA ASP A 19 11.61 10.73 -22.73
C ASP A 19 11.38 11.35 -21.34
N HIS A 20 10.18 11.92 -21.19
CA HIS A 20 9.69 12.41 -19.90
C HIS A 20 8.52 11.56 -19.43
N VAL A 21 8.69 10.90 -18.27
CA VAL A 21 7.69 10.04 -17.63
C VAL A 21 6.73 10.85 -16.78
N GLY A 22 5.47 10.43 -16.75
CA GLY A 22 4.46 11.02 -15.87
C GLY A 22 4.52 10.41 -14.48
N ILE A 23 4.75 11.25 -13.48
CA ILE A 23 4.67 10.92 -12.06
C ILE A 23 3.35 11.48 -11.53
N ALA A 24 2.52 10.64 -10.94
CA ALA A 24 1.29 11.02 -10.28
C ALA A 24 1.60 11.82 -9.01
N ARG A 25 1.00 12.99 -8.89
CA ARG A 25 1.25 13.97 -7.82
C ARG A 25 -0.08 14.38 -7.21
N GLY A 26 -0.19 14.31 -5.88
CA GLY A 26 -1.36 14.84 -5.18
C GLY A 26 -2.64 14.03 -5.40
N MET A 27 -2.54 12.78 -5.83
CA MET A 27 -3.70 11.88 -5.94
C MET A 27 -4.24 11.54 -4.56
N ASP A 28 -5.57 11.45 -4.44
CA ASP A 28 -6.21 11.01 -3.20
C ASP A 28 -6.06 9.49 -3.04
N MET A 29 -4.90 9.10 -2.54
CA MET A 29 -4.51 7.72 -2.30
C MET A 29 -4.98 7.21 -0.93
N TRP A 30 -5.55 8.10 -0.10
CA TRP A 30 -5.99 7.79 1.25
C TRP A 30 -7.51 7.68 1.23
N GLY A 31 -8.02 6.45 1.11
CA GLY A 31 -9.46 6.17 0.94
C GLY A 31 -10.38 6.93 1.91
N ALA A 32 -11.62 7.15 1.49
CA ALA A 32 -12.60 7.97 2.20
C ALA A 32 -12.93 7.49 3.64
N GLU A 33 -12.76 6.20 3.93
CA GLU A 33 -12.99 5.64 5.26
C GLU A 33 -11.72 5.66 6.12
N GLN A 34 -11.76 6.41 7.22
CA GLN A 34 -10.69 6.45 8.21
C GLN A 34 -10.59 5.11 8.95
N LYS A 35 -9.82 4.15 8.42
CA LYS A 35 -9.43 2.96 9.20
C LYS A 35 -8.41 3.39 10.27
N THR A 36 -8.90 3.70 11.46
CA THR A 36 -8.07 3.97 12.63
C THR A 36 -7.36 2.70 13.07
N THR A 37 -6.03 2.70 13.00
CA THR A 37 -5.24 1.57 13.52
C THR A 37 -5.24 1.67 15.04
N THR A 38 -5.81 0.66 15.69
CA THR A 38 -5.90 0.60 17.16
C THR A 38 -5.00 -0.50 17.68
N TRP A 39 -4.15 -0.16 18.63
CA TRP A 39 -3.37 -1.12 19.38
C TRP A 39 -4.13 -1.59 20.61
N LEU A 40 -4.17 -2.91 20.80
CA LEU A 40 -4.76 -3.56 21.96
C LEU A 40 -3.66 -4.23 22.79
N PRO A 41 -3.63 -4.04 24.12
CA PRO A 41 -2.54 -4.53 24.98
C PRO A 41 -2.33 -6.06 25.05
N ASP A 42 -3.24 -6.87 24.53
CA ASP A 42 -3.36 -8.32 24.82
C ASP A 42 -3.11 -9.21 23.59
N ALA A 43 -1.92 -9.16 22.99
CA ALA A 43 -1.46 -10.22 22.11
C ALA A 43 -1.31 -11.55 22.91
N PRO A 44 -1.51 -12.74 22.29
CA PRO A 44 -1.47 -14.03 22.99
C PRO A 44 -0.17 -14.30 23.78
N SER A 45 0.96 -13.81 23.27
CA SER A 45 2.29 -13.94 23.88
C SER A 45 2.40 -13.19 25.22
N ASP A 46 1.78 -12.01 25.34
CA ASP A 46 1.79 -11.22 26.58
C ASP A 46 0.85 -11.77 27.64
N ARG A 47 -0.31 -12.25 27.21
CA ARG A 47 -1.25 -12.94 28.09
C ARG A 47 -0.57 -14.15 28.73
N ARG A 48 0.21 -14.89 27.94
CA ARG A 48 1.03 -16.01 28.41
C ARG A 48 2.12 -15.56 29.40
N ARG A 49 2.95 -14.58 29.04
CA ARG A 49 4.05 -14.10 29.90
C ARG A 49 3.54 -13.57 31.25
N ARG A 50 2.46 -12.78 31.25
CA ARG A 50 1.83 -12.27 32.49
C ARG A 50 1.25 -13.38 33.36
N THR A 51 0.66 -14.39 32.74
CA THR A 51 0.14 -15.56 33.46
C THR A 51 1.29 -16.33 34.10
N GLU A 52 2.39 -16.55 33.39
CA GLU A 52 3.59 -17.20 33.91
C GLU A 52 4.21 -16.41 35.09
N THR A 53 4.31 -15.09 35.00
CA THR A 53 4.81 -14.24 36.10
C THR A 53 3.92 -14.32 37.34
N LEU A 54 2.60 -14.19 37.17
CA LEU A 54 1.65 -14.25 38.27
C LEU A 54 1.64 -15.63 38.93
N VAL A 55 1.65 -16.71 38.14
CA VAL A 55 1.69 -18.09 38.65
C VAL A 55 2.97 -18.37 39.42
N LYS A 56 4.14 -17.86 38.98
CA LYS A 56 5.39 -17.95 39.75
C LYS A 56 5.28 -17.23 41.09
N HIS A 57 4.75 -16.02 41.08
CA HIS A 57 4.61 -15.23 42.30
C HIS A 57 3.67 -15.90 43.31
N LEU A 58 2.47 -16.32 42.86
CA LEU A 58 1.52 -17.06 43.70
C LEU A 58 2.12 -18.37 44.22
N HIS A 59 2.89 -19.08 43.39
CA HIS A 59 3.60 -20.28 43.83
C HIS A 59 4.60 -19.96 44.95
N THR A 60 5.41 -18.90 44.82
CA THR A 60 6.36 -18.48 45.87
C THR A 60 5.65 -18.10 47.16
N GLU A 61 4.67 -17.20 47.10
CA GLU A 61 3.91 -16.75 48.28
C GLU A 61 3.21 -17.91 49.00
N LEU A 62 2.57 -18.81 48.23
CA LEU A 62 1.96 -20.01 48.80
C LEU A 62 3.01 -20.97 49.36
N THR A 63 4.18 -21.08 48.74
CA THR A 63 5.26 -21.94 49.24
C THR A 63 5.76 -21.44 50.59
N ASP A 64 5.97 -20.14 50.70
CA ASP A 64 6.45 -19.49 51.93
C ASP A 64 5.37 -19.58 53.03
N ALA A 65 4.10 -19.36 52.68
CA ALA A 65 2.99 -19.43 53.64
C ALA A 65 2.68 -20.86 54.12
N LEU A 66 2.77 -21.86 53.23
CA LEU A 66 2.46 -23.26 53.55
C LEU A 66 3.68 -24.03 54.09
N GLY A 67 4.89 -23.49 53.94
CA GLY A 67 6.15 -24.19 54.22
C GLY A 67 6.39 -25.41 53.31
N ARG A 68 5.66 -25.52 52.19
CA ARG A 68 5.72 -26.61 51.20
C ARG A 68 5.25 -26.12 49.84
N ALA A 69 5.57 -26.84 48.77
CA ALA A 69 5.01 -26.53 47.46
C ALA A 69 3.45 -26.60 47.49
N PRO A 70 2.75 -25.65 46.87
CA PRO A 70 1.30 -25.67 46.81
C PRO A 70 0.78 -26.79 45.91
N ALA A 71 -0.33 -27.40 46.30
CA ALA A 71 -1.04 -28.32 45.45
C ALA A 71 -1.65 -27.58 44.25
N ALA A 72 -1.84 -28.30 43.15
CA ALA A 72 -2.43 -27.75 41.93
C ALA A 72 -3.81 -27.07 42.15
N VAL A 73 -4.58 -27.52 43.14
CA VAL A 73 -5.88 -26.93 43.49
C VAL A 73 -5.70 -25.60 44.23
N GLU A 74 -4.74 -25.50 45.17
CA GLU A 74 -4.46 -24.28 45.94
C GLU A 74 -3.98 -23.15 45.03
N LEU A 75 -3.08 -23.47 44.10
CA LEU A 75 -2.56 -22.53 43.11
C LEU A 75 -3.63 -22.06 42.12
N ARG A 76 -4.54 -22.97 41.73
CA ARG A 76 -5.69 -22.64 40.85
C ARG A 76 -6.67 -21.72 41.55
N THR A 77 -7.00 -21.99 42.81
CA THR A 77 -7.90 -21.17 43.61
C THR A 77 -7.32 -19.77 43.81
N ALA A 78 -6.05 -19.66 44.24
CA ALA A 78 -5.40 -18.36 44.40
C ALA A 78 -5.33 -17.54 43.10
N TYR A 79 -5.09 -18.20 41.95
CA TYR A 79 -5.12 -17.54 40.64
C TYR A 79 -6.53 -17.05 40.26
N ASN A 80 -7.55 -17.87 40.52
CA ASN A 80 -8.95 -17.55 40.25
C ASN A 80 -9.40 -16.35 41.09
N ASP A 81 -9.06 -16.35 42.39
CA ASP A 81 -9.38 -15.26 43.32
C ASP A 81 -8.66 -13.97 42.90
N ALA A 82 -7.38 -14.04 42.53
CA ALA A 82 -6.61 -12.88 42.06
C ALA A 82 -7.11 -12.30 40.72
N ARG A 83 -7.85 -13.08 39.93
CA ARG A 83 -8.36 -12.67 38.61
C ARG A 83 -9.87 -12.43 38.57
N GLY A 84 -10.61 -12.78 39.62
CA GLY A 84 -12.07 -12.78 39.60
C GLY A 84 -12.67 -13.76 38.58
N ILE A 85 -11.97 -14.87 38.29
CA ILE A 85 -12.39 -15.87 37.30
C ILE A 85 -12.77 -17.15 38.04
N HIS A 86 -13.99 -17.65 37.84
CA HIS A 86 -14.40 -18.94 38.39
C HIS A 86 -14.13 -20.06 37.36
N ASN A 87 -13.51 -21.16 37.79
CA ASN A 87 -13.28 -22.39 37.01
C ASN A 87 -12.30 -22.32 35.81
N SER A 88 -11.12 -21.72 35.96
CA SER A 88 -10.06 -21.76 34.94
C SER A 88 -8.91 -22.74 35.30
N PRO A 89 -8.49 -23.67 34.40
CA PRO A 89 -7.33 -24.54 34.62
C PRO A 89 -5.97 -23.87 34.31
N VAL A 90 -5.97 -22.58 33.96
CA VAL A 90 -4.81 -21.85 33.42
C VAL A 90 -3.58 -21.89 34.33
N ALA A 91 -3.75 -21.75 35.65
CA ALA A 91 -2.63 -21.76 36.60
C ALA A 91 -1.90 -23.12 36.62
N GLN A 92 -2.66 -24.22 36.56
CA GLN A 92 -2.12 -25.58 36.59
C GLN A 92 -1.32 -25.89 35.32
N GLN A 93 -1.89 -25.57 34.16
CA GLN A 93 -1.22 -25.74 32.86
C GLN A 93 0.05 -24.88 32.77
N THR A 94 0.00 -23.66 33.31
CA THR A 94 1.14 -22.75 33.33
C THR A 94 2.24 -23.24 34.26
N ALA A 95 1.89 -23.70 35.46
CA ALA A 95 2.85 -24.25 36.41
C ALA A 95 3.54 -25.52 35.88
N HIS A 96 2.79 -26.43 35.25
CA HIS A 96 3.34 -27.61 34.57
C HIS A 96 4.35 -27.20 33.48
N ARG A 97 4.00 -26.21 32.66
CA ARG A 97 4.88 -25.69 31.61
C ARG A 97 6.15 -25.03 32.16
N LEU A 98 6.05 -24.38 33.32
CA LEU A 98 7.17 -23.74 34.00
C LEU A 98 8.05 -24.72 34.80
N GLY A 99 7.70 -26.01 34.82
CA GLY A 99 8.43 -27.03 35.59
C GLY A 99 8.30 -26.87 37.10
N LEU A 100 7.24 -26.20 37.58
CA LEU A 100 7.00 -26.06 39.01
C LEU A 100 6.47 -27.38 39.59
N PRO A 101 7.00 -27.86 40.73
CA PRO A 101 6.54 -29.10 41.35
C PRO A 101 5.11 -28.90 41.90
N LEU A 102 4.17 -29.74 41.45
CA LEU A 102 2.75 -29.60 41.79
C LEU A 102 2.20 -30.70 42.70
N LEU A 103 2.99 -31.75 42.98
CA LEU A 103 2.54 -32.93 43.71
C LEU A 103 3.65 -33.48 44.62
N ASP A 104 3.38 -33.52 45.93
CA ASP A 104 4.18 -34.22 46.94
C ASP A 104 3.52 -35.52 47.44
N GLY A 105 2.50 -36.00 46.72
CA GLY A 105 1.82 -37.27 47.02
C GLY A 105 0.84 -37.23 48.21
N ARG A 106 0.51 -36.05 48.76
CA ARG A 106 -0.41 -35.90 49.89
C ARG A 106 -1.85 -35.54 49.45
N THR A 107 -2.83 -36.05 50.19
CA THR A 107 -4.27 -35.82 49.96
C THR A 107 -4.72 -34.46 50.52
N ILE A 108 -5.54 -33.73 49.76
CA ILE A 108 -5.97 -32.36 50.08
C ILE A 108 -6.96 -32.36 51.25
N SER A 109 -6.64 -31.62 52.31
CA SER A 109 -7.62 -31.17 53.32
C SER A 109 -7.86 -29.67 53.09
N THR A 110 -9.11 -29.27 52.88
CA THR A 110 -9.54 -27.88 52.60
C THR A 110 -9.47 -26.95 53.84
N ALA A 111 -8.65 -27.28 54.83
CA ALA A 111 -8.59 -26.53 56.09
C ALA A 111 -7.62 -25.35 55.99
N SER A 112 -8.21 -24.14 56.07
CA SER A 112 -7.62 -22.85 56.43
C SER A 112 -6.52 -22.31 55.52
N GLN A 113 -6.92 -21.51 54.53
CA GLN A 113 -6.02 -20.62 53.79
C GLN A 113 -5.42 -19.56 54.76
N PRO A 114 -4.21 -19.05 54.47
CA PRO A 114 -3.72 -17.84 55.12
C PRO A 114 -4.63 -16.66 54.74
N ASP A 115 -5.20 -15.97 55.73
CA ASP A 115 -6.23 -14.93 55.54
C ASP A 115 -5.79 -13.68 54.75
N THR A 116 -4.52 -13.57 54.36
CA THR A 116 -4.03 -12.43 53.56
C THR A 116 -2.86 -12.83 52.67
N LEU A 117 -3.15 -13.26 51.44
CA LEU A 117 -2.18 -13.18 50.35
C LEU A 117 -2.32 -11.79 49.72
N VAL A 118 -1.23 -11.06 49.59
CA VAL A 118 -1.22 -9.77 48.89
C VAL A 118 -1.08 -10.05 47.40
N PRO A 119 -2.11 -9.91 46.55
CA PRO A 119 -1.90 -10.03 45.12
C PRO A 119 -1.09 -8.82 44.63
N PRO A 120 0.06 -8.97 43.96
CA PRO A 120 0.69 -7.85 43.31
C PRO A 120 0.08 -7.67 41.92
N LEU A 121 0.13 -6.40 41.50
CA LEU A 121 -0.27 -5.86 40.19
C LEU A 121 -1.78 -5.75 40.00
N ASN A 122 -2.32 -4.63 40.49
CA ASN A 122 -3.47 -3.99 39.85
C ASN A 122 -3.20 -3.95 38.33
N PRO A 123 -4.01 -4.61 37.49
CA PRO A 123 -3.90 -4.43 36.06
C PRO A 123 -4.17 -2.95 35.79
N SER A 124 -3.15 -2.23 35.33
CA SER A 124 -3.31 -0.86 34.88
C SER A 124 -4.48 -0.80 33.87
N PRO A 125 -5.34 0.22 33.93
CA PRO A 125 -6.45 0.36 33.00
C PRO A 125 -5.95 0.17 31.56
N LYS A 126 -6.58 -0.75 30.82
CA LYS A 126 -6.22 -1.09 29.45
C LYS A 126 -6.62 0.05 28.53
N GLN A 127 -5.74 1.02 28.34
CA GLN A 127 -5.97 2.07 27.35
C GLN A 127 -5.62 1.52 25.96
N SER A 128 -6.63 1.40 25.10
CA SER A 128 -6.41 1.19 23.67
C SER A 128 -5.74 2.43 23.09
N LEU A 129 -4.65 2.25 22.35
CA LEU A 129 -3.97 3.35 21.68
C LEU A 129 -4.48 3.46 20.25
N VAL A 130 -5.03 4.63 19.90
CA VAL A 130 -5.40 4.95 18.53
C VAL A 130 -4.22 5.67 17.88
N LEU A 131 -3.82 5.22 16.70
CA LEU A 131 -2.79 5.87 15.89
C LEU A 131 -3.34 7.16 15.28
N ASP A 132 -3.20 8.26 16.00
CA ASP A 132 -3.52 9.61 15.53
C ASP A 132 -2.26 10.37 15.06
N ALA A 133 -2.43 11.64 14.71
CA ALA A 133 -1.33 12.48 14.23
C ALA A 133 -0.23 12.73 15.28
N ASP A 134 -0.56 12.74 16.56
CA ASP A 134 0.40 13.00 17.64
C ASP A 134 1.25 11.77 17.92
N LEU A 135 0.62 10.60 17.97
CA LEU A 135 1.36 9.35 18.10
C LEU A 135 2.24 9.11 16.86
N ALA A 136 1.74 9.43 15.67
CA ALA A 136 2.51 9.39 14.43
C ALA A 136 3.69 10.39 14.44
N TYR A 137 3.49 11.61 14.96
CA TYR A 137 4.56 12.58 15.16
C TYR A 137 5.67 12.01 16.06
N LEU A 138 5.30 11.42 17.21
CA LEU A 138 6.26 10.74 18.08
C LEU A 138 7.05 9.66 17.33
N MET A 139 6.37 8.82 16.53
CA MET A 139 7.06 7.80 15.71
C MET A 139 8.02 8.42 14.69
N GLY A 140 7.66 9.54 14.07
CA GLY A 140 8.53 10.29 13.16
C GLY A 140 9.80 10.77 13.86
N VAL A 141 9.66 11.35 15.05
CA VAL A 141 10.81 11.79 15.86
C VAL A 141 11.68 10.60 16.28
N VAL A 142 11.09 9.46 16.67
CA VAL A 142 11.86 8.27 17.01
C VAL A 142 12.65 7.74 15.81
N ILE A 143 12.10 7.83 14.59
CA ILE A 143 12.85 7.44 13.39
C ILE A 143 13.98 8.41 13.08
N GLY A 144 13.83 9.71 13.34
CA GLY A 144 14.92 10.66 13.17
C GLY A 144 15.98 10.50 14.26
N ASP A 145 15.68 11.05 15.43
CA ASP A 145 16.59 11.24 16.57
C ASP A 145 16.52 10.12 17.64
N GLY A 146 15.69 9.09 17.42
CA GLY A 146 15.48 8.02 18.38
C GLY A 146 16.46 6.85 18.26
N HIS A 147 16.72 6.24 19.42
CA HIS A 147 17.40 4.95 19.56
C HIS A 147 16.47 3.98 20.30
N ILE A 148 16.12 2.87 19.66
CA ILE A 148 15.30 1.80 20.23
C ILE A 148 16.23 0.70 20.73
N GLU A 149 16.05 0.28 21.99
CA GLU A 149 16.86 -0.78 22.60
C GLU A 149 16.66 -2.12 21.86
N GLN A 150 17.70 -2.97 21.77
CA GLN A 150 17.60 -4.28 21.12
C GLN A 150 17.19 -5.37 22.12
N GLY A 151 16.33 -6.31 21.70
CA GLY A 151 15.93 -7.49 22.49
C GLY A 151 14.42 -7.83 22.46
N ASP A 152 14.11 -9.09 22.76
CA ASP A 152 12.75 -9.65 22.78
C ASP A 152 11.97 -9.32 24.06
N ALA A 153 12.64 -8.86 25.11
CA ALA A 153 12.03 -8.63 26.42
C ALA A 153 11.25 -7.31 26.57
N ALA A 154 11.08 -6.55 25.47
CA ALA A 154 10.45 -5.23 25.30
C ALA A 154 11.45 -4.05 25.30
N PRO A 155 11.58 -3.30 24.19
CA PRO A 155 12.60 -2.25 24.09
C PRO A 155 12.07 -0.94 24.67
N GLY A 156 12.85 -0.30 25.54
CA GLY A 156 12.70 1.14 25.74
C GLY A 156 13.14 1.87 24.46
N PHE A 157 12.82 3.16 24.38
CA PHE A 157 13.46 4.01 23.39
C PHE A 157 13.88 5.32 24.02
N THR A 158 14.94 5.89 23.47
CA THR A 158 15.50 7.16 23.91
C THR A 158 15.53 8.12 22.75
N ILE A 159 15.02 9.33 22.95
CA ILE A 159 15.14 10.42 21.98
C ILE A 159 16.15 11.41 22.56
N THR A 160 17.19 11.72 21.79
CA THR A 160 18.14 12.78 22.17
C THR A 160 17.69 14.06 21.51
N CYS A 161 17.39 15.10 22.29
CA CYS A 161 17.09 16.41 21.70
C CYS A 161 17.58 17.57 22.57
N ASP A 162 18.14 18.57 21.90
CA ASP A 162 18.63 19.82 22.47
C ASP A 162 17.54 20.91 22.58
N SER A 163 16.46 20.78 21.79
CA SER A 163 15.37 21.75 21.76
C SER A 163 14.38 21.57 22.90
N THR A 164 14.27 22.57 23.78
CA THR A 164 13.27 22.62 24.86
C THR A 164 11.82 22.56 24.35
N ALA A 165 11.54 23.16 23.19
CA ALA A 165 10.24 23.10 22.54
C ALA A 165 9.88 21.65 22.13
N LEU A 166 10.82 20.93 21.49
CA LEU A 166 10.61 19.53 21.13
C LEU A 166 10.44 18.64 22.38
N GLN A 167 11.22 18.88 23.44
CA GLN A 167 11.05 18.16 24.71
C GLN A 167 9.65 18.36 25.29
N THR A 168 9.13 19.58 25.25
CA THR A 168 7.80 19.93 25.78
C THR A 168 6.71 19.22 24.99
N GLU A 169 6.79 19.24 23.65
CA GLU A 169 5.87 18.56 22.75
C GLU A 169 5.86 17.04 23.01
N LEU A 170 7.03 16.41 23.06
CA LEU A 170 7.15 14.97 23.31
C LEU A 170 6.62 14.57 24.70
N ARG A 171 6.79 15.42 25.71
CA ARG A 171 6.22 15.21 27.05
C ARG A 171 4.69 15.29 27.02
N HIS A 172 4.14 16.26 26.29
CA HIS A 172 2.69 16.42 26.13
C HIS A 172 2.07 15.23 25.40
N ILE A 173 2.63 14.83 24.26
CA ILE A 173 2.17 13.65 23.50
C ILE A 173 2.25 12.39 24.38
N SER A 174 3.35 12.21 25.12
CA SER A 174 3.49 11.06 26.01
C SER A 174 2.46 11.05 27.14
N GLU A 175 2.17 12.21 27.73
CA GLU A 175 1.15 12.35 28.78
C GLU A 175 -0.25 12.09 28.21
N LYS A 176 -0.59 12.63 27.04
CA LYS A 176 -1.87 12.42 26.37
C LYS A 176 -2.15 10.95 26.04
N HIS A 177 -1.14 10.23 25.53
CA HIS A 177 -1.35 8.88 25.00
C HIS A 177 -1.02 7.77 25.99
N PHE A 178 -0.13 8.00 26.96
CA PHE A 178 0.33 6.96 27.88
C PHE A 178 0.11 7.33 29.36
N ASP A 179 -0.62 8.42 29.65
CA ASP A 179 -0.88 8.97 30.99
C ASP A 179 0.41 9.16 31.83
N GLN A 180 1.55 9.29 31.16
CA GLN A 180 2.85 9.33 31.80
C GLN A 180 3.88 10.11 30.98
N LYS A 181 4.67 10.94 31.66
CA LYS A 181 5.78 11.67 31.05
C LYS A 181 7.00 10.76 30.83
N PRO A 182 7.83 11.02 29.82
CA PRO A 182 9.14 10.39 29.69
C PRO A 182 10.08 10.90 30.79
N ARG A 183 11.04 10.06 31.19
CA ARG A 183 12.10 10.47 32.12
C ARG A 183 13.09 11.33 31.35
N VAL A 184 13.41 12.51 31.89
CA VAL A 184 14.40 13.42 31.31
C VAL A 184 15.72 13.22 32.02
N GLU A 185 16.78 12.98 31.26
CA GLU A 185 18.15 12.88 31.72
C GLU A 185 18.95 14.04 31.10
N SER A 186 19.38 14.98 31.93
CA SER A 186 20.23 16.12 31.54
C SER A 186 21.64 15.92 32.07
N TYR A 187 22.64 16.18 31.23
CA TYR A 187 24.06 16.19 31.58
C TYR A 187 24.61 17.60 31.38
N GLU A 188 25.54 18.05 32.23
CA GLU A 188 26.04 19.45 32.26
C GLU A 188 26.57 19.96 30.90
N ASP A 189 27.02 19.06 29.99
CA ASP A 189 27.60 19.41 28.68
C ASP A 189 26.99 18.64 27.47
N ARG A 190 25.80 18.01 27.59
CA ARG A 190 25.21 17.23 26.49
C ARG A 190 23.71 17.48 26.30
N SER A 191 23.24 17.27 25.07
CA SER A 191 21.81 17.29 24.72
C SER A 191 21.01 16.37 25.66
N SER A 192 19.84 16.84 26.10
CA SER A 192 18.99 16.08 27.01
C SER A 192 18.47 14.82 26.34
N ARG A 193 18.29 13.76 27.13
CA ARG A 193 17.72 12.49 26.68
C ARG A 193 16.35 12.27 27.31
N LEU A 194 15.39 11.90 26.49
CA LEU A 194 14.05 11.51 26.91
C LEU A 194 13.95 10.00 26.81
N ARG A 195 13.85 9.34 27.96
CA ARG A 195 13.72 7.88 28.05
C ARG A 195 12.26 7.47 28.22
N PHE A 196 11.82 6.60 27.34
CA PHE A 196 10.48 6.03 27.33
C PHE A 196 10.53 4.57 27.79
N SER A 197 9.51 4.15 28.55
CA SER A 197 9.46 2.81 29.13
C SER A 197 9.21 1.73 28.07
N GLN A 198 9.57 0.49 28.42
CA GLN A 198 9.45 -0.69 27.55
C GLN A 198 8.01 -0.94 27.04
N ASN A 199 7.00 -0.66 27.88
CA ASN A 199 5.59 -0.78 27.49
C ASN A 199 5.23 0.14 26.32
N ARG A 200 5.82 1.34 26.26
CA ARG A 200 5.57 2.32 25.19
C ARG A 200 6.28 1.91 23.91
N GLY A 201 7.53 1.46 24.02
CA GLY A 201 8.28 0.95 22.86
C GLY A 201 7.62 -0.27 22.23
N LYS A 202 6.99 -1.13 23.03
CA LYS A 202 6.19 -2.25 22.52
C LYS A 202 4.97 -1.78 21.72
N ALA A 203 4.20 -0.82 22.23
CA ALA A 203 3.06 -0.28 21.49
C ALA A 203 3.48 0.30 20.13
N LEU A 204 4.58 1.04 20.07
CA LEU A 204 5.12 1.57 18.81
C LEU A 204 5.62 0.46 17.87
N ARG A 205 6.21 -0.62 18.42
CA ARG A 205 6.65 -1.79 17.65
C ARG A 205 5.47 -2.48 16.95
N ASP A 206 4.34 -2.59 17.63
CA ASP A 206 3.14 -3.21 17.07
C ASP A 206 2.51 -2.34 15.95
N PHE A 207 2.75 -1.02 15.95
CA PHE A 207 2.47 -0.15 14.80
C PHE A 207 3.52 -0.25 13.67
N GLY A 208 4.52 -1.12 13.81
CA GLY A 208 5.52 -1.41 12.79
C GLY A 208 6.85 -0.67 12.97
N LEU A 209 7.10 -0.03 14.12
CA LEU A 209 8.39 0.59 14.42
C LEU A 209 9.44 -0.48 14.79
N ARG A 210 10.51 -0.60 14.00
CA ARG A 210 11.53 -1.64 14.19
C ARG A 210 12.77 -1.13 14.92
N ALA A 211 13.38 -1.99 15.74
CA ALA A 211 14.62 -1.72 16.46
C ALA A 211 15.85 -1.94 15.56
N ASP A 212 15.90 -1.16 14.48
CA ASP A 212 16.82 -1.36 13.36
C ASP A 212 17.94 -0.31 13.34
N GLY A 213 19.07 -0.66 12.72
CA GLY A 213 20.19 0.26 12.49
C GLY A 213 19.80 1.42 11.57
N ALA A 214 20.59 2.49 11.57
CA ALA A 214 20.30 3.70 10.79
C ALA A 214 20.11 3.45 9.27
N TRP A 215 20.71 2.40 8.72
CA TRP A 215 20.61 2.00 7.31
C TRP A 215 19.35 1.20 6.96
N SER A 216 18.68 0.59 7.94
CA SER A 216 17.50 -0.26 7.73
C SER A 216 16.21 0.35 8.29
N LYS A 217 16.25 1.61 8.74
CA LYS A 217 15.05 2.36 9.13
C LYS A 217 14.06 2.40 7.96
N GLU A 218 12.77 2.26 8.24
CA GLU A 218 11.69 2.35 7.25
C GLU A 218 10.48 3.07 7.85
N VAL A 219 9.61 3.61 7.01
CA VAL A 219 8.31 4.10 7.41
C VAL A 219 7.46 2.93 7.94
N PRO A 220 6.96 3.01 9.18
CA PRO A 220 6.14 1.97 9.78
C PRO A 220 4.96 1.61 8.88
N SER A 221 4.64 0.31 8.75
CA SER A 221 3.56 -0.16 7.89
C SER A 221 2.20 0.43 8.25
N ALA A 222 1.95 0.66 9.54
CA ALA A 222 0.72 1.30 10.00
C ALA A 222 0.59 2.73 9.44
N ILE A 223 1.68 3.51 9.44
CA ILE A 223 1.68 4.88 8.90
C ILE A 223 1.37 4.87 7.41
N ARG A 224 1.98 3.97 6.62
CA ARG A 224 1.75 3.88 5.17
C ARG A 224 0.30 3.57 4.79
N ARG A 225 -0.44 2.91 5.69
CA ARG A 225 -1.86 2.54 5.52
C ARG A 225 -2.81 3.49 6.23
N SER A 226 -2.28 4.50 6.92
CA SER A 226 -3.09 5.41 7.74
C SER A 226 -3.64 6.58 6.92
N PRO A 227 -4.71 7.23 7.41
CA PRO A 227 -5.26 8.43 6.78
C PRO A 227 -4.24 9.55 6.61
N ARG A 228 -4.50 10.45 5.64
CA ARG A 228 -3.65 11.61 5.31
C ARG A 228 -3.15 12.38 6.53
N LYS A 229 -4.02 12.63 7.52
CA LYS A 229 -3.69 13.37 8.75
C LYS A 229 -2.60 12.67 9.59
N VAL A 230 -2.63 11.34 9.68
CA VAL A 230 -1.65 10.54 10.42
C VAL A 230 -0.31 10.56 9.71
N VAL A 231 -0.32 10.41 8.37
CA VAL A 231 0.89 10.52 7.54
C VAL A 231 1.54 11.90 7.69
N ILE A 232 0.74 12.98 7.68
CA ILE A 232 1.24 14.34 7.93
C ILE A 232 1.89 14.44 9.31
N GLY A 233 1.25 13.93 10.37
CA GLY A 233 1.82 13.92 11.71
C GLY A 233 3.17 13.21 11.76
N PHE A 234 3.29 12.04 11.12
CA PHE A 234 4.56 11.33 11.00
C PHE A 234 5.64 12.14 10.28
N LEU A 235 5.32 12.73 9.13
CA LEU A 235 6.25 13.55 8.37
C LEU A 235 6.70 14.78 9.18
N GLN A 236 5.79 15.47 9.87
CA GLN A 236 6.12 16.58 10.76
C GLN A 236 7.16 16.15 11.81
N GLY A 237 6.94 15.02 12.49
CA GLY A 237 7.87 14.52 13.50
C GLY A 237 9.25 14.18 12.95
N LEU A 238 9.30 13.53 11.79
CA LEU A 238 10.56 13.19 11.13
C LEU A 238 11.33 14.44 10.67
N PHE A 239 10.63 15.42 10.09
CA PHE A 239 11.25 16.66 9.62
C PHE A 239 11.59 17.63 10.78
N ASP A 240 10.90 17.57 11.91
CA ASP A 240 11.25 18.31 13.11
C ASP A 240 12.49 17.74 13.83
N ALA A 241 12.69 16.42 13.76
CA ALA A 241 13.92 15.76 14.20
C ALA A 241 15.07 15.98 13.19
N ASP A 242 15.05 15.29 12.06
CA ASP A 242 16.19 15.19 11.12
C ASP A 242 16.14 16.21 9.97
N GLY A 243 15.01 16.89 9.78
CA GLY A 243 14.83 17.84 8.69
C GLY A 243 15.50 19.19 8.94
N HIS A 244 15.96 19.84 7.87
CA HIS A 244 16.51 21.19 7.89
C HIS A 244 15.74 22.11 6.94
N ALA A 245 15.11 23.14 7.50
CA ALA A 245 14.48 24.21 6.73
C ALA A 245 15.57 25.19 6.24
N ARG A 246 16.05 25.07 5.02
CA ARG A 246 17.06 25.97 4.45
C ARG A 246 16.41 27.28 3.99
N THR A 247 17.24 28.26 3.60
CA THR A 247 16.73 29.50 3.01
C THR A 247 16.10 29.31 1.64
N ASP A 248 16.46 28.23 0.93
CA ASP A 248 16.08 27.94 -0.45
C ASP A 248 15.14 26.73 -0.59
N GLY A 249 14.82 26.05 0.51
CA GLY A 249 14.02 24.83 0.48
C GLY A 249 14.08 24.05 1.79
N ILE A 250 13.69 22.79 1.75
CA ILE A 250 13.68 21.88 2.91
C ILE A 250 14.49 20.64 2.56
N GLU A 251 15.32 20.19 3.48
CA GLU A 251 16.25 19.08 3.28
C GLU A 251 16.07 18.03 4.37
N LEU A 252 16.14 16.74 4.01
CA LEU A 252 16.15 15.61 4.94
C LEU A 252 17.24 14.63 4.51
N GLY A 253 18.12 14.25 5.43
CA GLY A 253 19.21 13.30 5.18
C GLY A 253 18.99 11.99 5.91
N THR A 254 19.30 10.86 5.29
CA THR A 254 19.23 9.55 5.96
C THR A 254 20.23 8.56 5.39
N ARG A 255 20.63 7.57 6.19
CA ARG A 255 21.44 6.42 5.74
C ARG A 255 20.58 5.31 5.13
N SER A 256 19.27 5.34 5.31
CA SER A 256 18.36 4.33 4.78
C SER A 256 17.82 4.72 3.40
N GLU A 257 18.20 3.95 2.38
CA GLU A 257 17.64 4.07 1.04
C GLU A 257 16.12 3.87 1.06
N ALA A 258 15.66 2.82 1.76
CA ALA A 258 14.26 2.46 1.85
C ALA A 258 13.42 3.59 2.47
N LEU A 259 13.89 4.18 3.57
CA LEU A 259 13.25 5.33 4.20
C LEU A 259 13.17 6.51 3.22
N SER A 260 14.31 6.87 2.60
CA SER A 260 14.33 8.01 1.67
C SER A 260 13.35 7.85 0.50
N ARG A 261 13.24 6.66 -0.06
CA ARG A 261 12.27 6.33 -1.13
C ARG A 261 10.83 6.40 -0.63
N GLN A 262 10.55 5.83 0.54
CA GLN A 262 9.20 5.84 1.12
C GLN A 262 8.74 7.26 1.48
N ILE A 263 9.61 8.10 2.05
CA ILE A 263 9.31 9.51 2.32
C ILE A 263 9.04 10.28 1.03
N GLN A 264 9.83 10.06 -0.03
CA GLN A 264 9.61 10.67 -1.33
C GLN A 264 8.22 10.33 -1.89
N LEU A 265 7.79 9.06 -1.78
CA LEU A 265 6.46 8.63 -2.22
C LEU A 265 5.35 9.27 -1.38
N LEU A 266 5.50 9.32 -0.05
CA LEU A 266 4.51 9.97 0.82
C LEU A 266 4.34 11.46 0.50
N LEU A 267 5.45 12.17 0.26
CA LEU A 267 5.42 13.57 -0.14
C LEU A 267 4.78 13.75 -1.52
N THR A 268 5.11 12.88 -2.47
CA THR A 268 4.56 12.92 -3.84
C THR A 268 3.04 12.73 -3.82
N ASN A 269 2.55 11.78 -3.01
CA ASN A 269 1.11 11.58 -2.79
C ASN A 269 0.47 12.85 -2.20
N LEU A 270 1.18 13.61 -1.35
CA LEU A 270 0.68 14.86 -0.77
C LEU A 270 0.76 16.05 -1.74
N GLY A 271 1.22 15.82 -2.98
CA GLY A 271 1.36 16.85 -4.00
C GLY A 271 2.70 17.58 -3.96
N ILE A 272 3.67 17.08 -3.18
CA ILE A 272 4.98 17.69 -2.94
C ILE A 272 6.06 16.84 -3.62
N VAL A 273 6.72 17.39 -4.63
CA VAL A 273 7.81 16.70 -5.31
C VAL A 273 9.13 16.92 -4.55
N ALA A 274 9.74 15.83 -4.07
CA ALA A 274 11.05 15.84 -3.42
C ALA A 274 12.11 15.20 -4.33
N TYR A 275 13.26 15.86 -4.47
CA TYR A 275 14.40 15.35 -5.24
C TYR A 275 15.29 14.49 -4.36
N ARG A 276 15.53 13.25 -4.76
CA ARG A 276 16.38 12.30 -4.05
C ARG A 276 17.74 12.21 -4.73
N SER A 277 18.82 12.34 -3.96
CA SER A 277 20.20 12.19 -4.45
C SER A 277 21.03 11.36 -3.48
N GLU A 278 21.94 10.56 -4.02
CA GLU A 278 22.94 9.83 -3.25
C GLU A 278 24.19 10.71 -3.08
N LYS A 279 24.64 10.89 -1.84
CA LYS A 279 25.90 11.55 -1.48
C LYS A 279 26.86 10.50 -0.93
N LYS A 280 28.06 10.42 -1.53
CA LYS A 280 29.15 9.61 -0.99
C LYS A 280 29.80 10.37 0.17
N ARG A 281 29.63 9.88 1.40
CA ARG A 281 30.26 10.43 2.61
C ARG A 281 31.17 9.34 3.18
N THR A 282 32.48 9.59 3.24
CA THR A 282 33.53 8.70 3.81
C THR A 282 33.09 7.23 4.04
N GLY A 283 32.97 6.46 2.95
CA GLY A 283 32.73 5.01 2.98
C GLY A 283 31.29 4.55 2.78
N ASP A 284 30.29 5.25 3.32
CA ASP A 284 28.90 4.77 3.36
C ASP A 284 27.94 5.63 2.51
N PRO A 285 26.95 5.02 1.82
CA PRO A 285 25.95 5.77 1.06
C PRO A 285 25.04 6.58 1.98
N PHE A 286 24.82 7.84 1.63
CA PHE A 286 23.94 8.76 2.35
C PHE A 286 22.93 9.38 1.38
N TRP A 287 21.64 9.30 1.70
CA TRP A 287 20.56 9.78 0.85
C TRP A 287 20.08 11.14 1.30
N GLN A 288 19.98 12.07 0.35
CA GLN A 288 19.45 13.40 0.57
C GLN A 288 18.14 13.58 -0.18
N LEU A 289 17.09 13.96 0.54
CA LEU A 289 15.87 14.52 -0.02
C LEU A 289 15.92 16.04 0.07
N TYR A 290 15.59 16.71 -1.04
CA TYR A 290 15.49 18.15 -1.12
C TYR A 290 14.15 18.56 -1.74
N ILE A 291 13.47 19.50 -1.11
CA ILE A 291 12.20 20.07 -1.55
C ILE A 291 12.46 21.55 -1.80
N GLY A 292 12.31 22.02 -3.04
CA GLY A 292 12.66 23.38 -3.45
C GLY A 292 11.52 24.12 -4.14
N GLY A 293 11.64 25.44 -4.23
CA GLY A 293 10.71 26.29 -4.97
C GLY A 293 9.26 26.21 -4.42
N ARG A 294 8.29 26.02 -5.31
CA ARG A 294 6.86 25.92 -4.95
C ARG A 294 6.54 24.67 -4.13
N ASP A 295 7.26 23.58 -4.35
CA ASP A 295 7.04 22.36 -3.56
C ASP A 295 7.42 22.57 -2.10
N ALA A 296 8.39 23.44 -1.82
CA ALA A 296 8.73 23.81 -0.43
C ALA A 296 7.61 24.66 0.21
N LEU A 297 6.99 25.58 -0.54
CA LEU A 297 5.81 26.31 -0.07
C LEU A 297 4.63 25.35 0.19
N ARG A 298 4.35 24.43 -0.74
CA ARG A 298 3.35 23.36 -0.55
C ARG A 298 3.65 22.50 0.67
N PHE A 299 4.92 22.22 0.95
CA PHE A 299 5.31 21.52 2.17
C PHE A 299 4.91 22.33 3.40
N TYR A 300 5.25 23.62 3.49
CA TYR A 300 4.87 24.47 4.63
C TYR A 300 3.36 24.56 4.82
N GLU A 301 2.58 24.53 3.74
CA GLU A 301 1.11 24.60 3.75
C GLU A 301 0.45 23.26 4.10
N THR A 302 1.01 22.15 3.62
CA THR A 302 0.37 20.82 3.72
C THR A 302 0.89 20.01 4.89
N VAL A 303 2.22 20.00 5.09
CA VAL A 303 2.89 19.24 6.16
C VAL A 303 3.27 20.18 7.29
N GLY A 304 4.03 21.22 6.98
CA GLY A 304 4.56 22.17 7.94
C GLY A 304 5.51 21.55 8.95
N PHE A 305 5.87 22.35 9.95
CA PHE A 305 6.63 21.98 11.12
C PHE A 305 5.82 22.32 12.36
N ARG A 306 5.90 21.49 13.41
CA ARG A 306 5.37 21.87 14.72
C ARG A 306 6.30 22.82 15.45
N LEU A 307 7.59 22.77 15.17
CA LEU A 307 8.56 23.71 15.74
C LEU A 307 8.49 25.08 15.04
N GLU A 308 8.08 26.10 15.81
CA GLU A 308 7.92 27.48 15.33
C GLU A 308 9.16 28.03 14.62
N ARG A 309 10.37 27.74 15.15
CA ARG A 309 11.64 28.16 14.54
C ARG A 309 11.86 27.67 13.11
N LYS A 310 11.27 26.50 12.76
CA LYS A 310 11.35 25.92 11.41
C LYS A 310 10.19 26.44 10.57
N GLN A 311 8.99 26.54 11.16
CA GLN A 311 7.80 27.03 10.47
C GLN A 311 7.93 28.50 10.02
N SER A 312 8.56 29.36 10.83
CA SER A 312 8.72 30.79 10.53
C SER A 312 9.58 31.08 9.29
N ARG A 313 10.41 30.13 8.86
CA ARG A 313 11.23 30.24 7.63
C ARG A 313 10.41 30.26 6.34
N ARG A 314 9.11 29.95 6.41
CA ARG A 314 8.16 30.12 5.31
C ARG A 314 8.20 31.53 4.73
N SER A 315 8.16 32.57 5.58
CA SER A 315 8.10 33.97 5.14
C SER A 315 9.34 34.40 4.34
N GLU A 316 10.51 33.88 4.71
CA GLU A 316 11.75 34.11 3.97
C GLU A 316 11.71 33.50 2.57
N LEU A 317 11.06 32.35 2.41
CA LEU A 317 10.89 31.67 1.14
C LEU A 317 9.85 32.37 0.25
N GLU A 318 8.73 32.82 0.81
CA GLU A 318 7.69 33.58 0.10
C GLU A 318 8.22 34.92 -0.44
N GLY A 319 9.09 35.60 0.32
CA GLY A 319 9.72 36.85 -0.10
C GLY A 319 10.65 36.72 -1.31
N ARG A 320 11.04 35.50 -1.72
CA ARG A 320 11.92 35.26 -2.86
C ARG A 320 11.08 35.08 -4.14
N GLN A 321 11.08 36.09 -5.01
CA GLN A 321 10.34 36.18 -6.29
C GLN A 321 10.66 35.10 -7.37
N ARG A 322 11.43 34.04 -7.05
CA ARG A 322 11.77 32.96 -7.99
C ARG A 322 11.42 31.58 -7.46
N GLY A 323 10.16 31.43 -7.02
CA GLY A 323 9.55 30.13 -6.72
C GLY A 323 9.27 29.33 -7.99
N TRP A 324 10.32 28.91 -8.69
CA TRP A 324 10.22 27.90 -9.74
C TRP A 324 10.68 26.55 -9.18
N SER A 325 9.93 25.50 -9.50
CA SER A 325 10.29 24.12 -9.23
C SER A 325 10.37 23.39 -10.57
N ARG A 326 11.33 22.47 -10.74
CA ARG A 326 11.39 21.61 -11.94
C ARG A 326 10.07 20.84 -12.14
N SER A 327 9.35 20.59 -11.06
CA SER A 327 8.00 20.01 -11.06
C SER A 327 6.94 20.79 -11.82
N GLU A 328 7.19 22.07 -12.12
CA GLU A 328 6.28 22.93 -12.89
C GLU A 328 6.52 22.88 -14.40
N LEU A 329 7.60 22.24 -14.86
CA LEU A 329 7.91 22.14 -16.29
C LEU A 329 6.92 21.21 -17.01
N VAL A 330 6.53 21.63 -18.22
CA VAL A 330 5.65 20.87 -19.11
C VAL A 330 6.37 20.64 -20.45
N PRO A 331 7.10 19.52 -20.63
CA PRO A 331 7.69 19.13 -21.90
C PRO A 331 6.61 19.00 -23.00
N GLY A 332 6.98 19.31 -24.24
CA GLY A 332 6.05 19.26 -25.39
C GLY A 332 5.11 20.45 -25.56
N ALA A 333 5.09 21.40 -24.61
CA ALA A 333 4.14 22.53 -24.64
C ALA A 333 4.47 23.64 -25.65
N ASN A 334 5.75 23.85 -26.01
CA ASN A 334 6.13 24.95 -26.91
C ASN A 334 5.51 24.83 -28.32
N PRO A 335 5.58 23.66 -29.01
CA PRO A 335 4.92 23.49 -30.31
C PRO A 335 3.42 23.81 -30.29
N LEU A 336 2.71 23.35 -29.25
CA LEU A 336 1.28 23.59 -29.08
C LEU A 336 0.97 25.07 -28.87
N LEU A 337 1.71 25.75 -27.99
CA LEU A 337 1.57 27.19 -27.78
C LEU A 337 1.89 27.99 -29.06
N HIS A 338 2.85 27.54 -29.87
CA HIS A 338 3.17 28.17 -31.15
C HIS A 338 2.01 28.05 -32.14
N ALA A 339 1.45 26.84 -32.30
CA ALA A 339 0.33 26.59 -33.19
C ALA A 339 -0.89 27.45 -32.83
N LEU A 340 -1.21 27.55 -31.53
CA LEU A 340 -2.31 28.41 -31.05
C LEU A 340 -2.05 29.89 -31.34
N LEU A 341 -0.80 30.36 -31.19
CA LEU A 341 -0.44 31.75 -31.51
C LEU A 341 -0.66 32.06 -33.00
N ASP A 342 -0.25 31.15 -33.89
CA ASP A 342 -0.35 31.34 -35.34
C ASP A 342 -1.81 31.41 -35.82
N LYS A 343 -2.67 30.55 -35.25
CA LYS A 343 -4.12 30.50 -35.56
C LYS A 343 -4.92 31.72 -35.10
N THR A 344 -4.37 32.51 -34.18
CA THR A 344 -5.09 33.65 -33.56
C THR A 344 -4.55 35.02 -33.94
N THR A 345 -3.75 35.10 -35.01
CA THR A 345 -3.22 36.37 -35.51
C THR A 345 -4.32 37.32 -35.99
N PRO A 346 -4.12 38.66 -35.90
CA PRO A 346 -2.92 39.40 -35.48
C PRO A 346 -2.82 39.67 -33.96
N HIS A 347 -1.59 39.83 -33.46
CA HIS A 347 -1.29 39.99 -32.03
C HIS A 347 -0.54 41.28 -31.67
N SER A 348 -0.66 41.72 -30.43
CA SER A 348 0.10 42.87 -29.90
C SER A 348 1.60 42.56 -29.80
N ARG A 349 2.44 43.60 -29.80
CA ARG A 349 3.89 43.47 -29.53
C ARG A 349 4.18 42.83 -28.16
N ALA A 350 3.33 43.08 -27.17
CA ALA A 350 3.44 42.49 -25.84
C ALA A 350 3.19 40.97 -25.86
N THR A 351 2.18 40.53 -26.61
CA THR A 351 1.89 39.10 -26.85
C THR A 351 3.06 38.42 -27.56
N HIS A 352 3.57 39.00 -28.65
CA HIS A 352 4.73 38.44 -29.35
C HIS A 352 5.98 38.31 -28.48
N LYS A 353 6.22 39.29 -27.59
CA LYS A 353 7.31 39.23 -26.60
C LYS A 353 7.09 38.13 -25.56
N ALA A 354 5.85 37.90 -25.14
CA ALA A 354 5.54 36.81 -24.22
C ALA A 354 5.85 35.43 -24.84
N PHE A 355 5.67 35.26 -26.14
CA PHE A 355 5.92 34.00 -26.85
C PHE A 355 7.35 33.86 -27.41
N GLU A 356 8.27 34.78 -27.14
CA GLU A 356 9.61 34.77 -27.75
C GLU A 356 10.37 33.43 -27.54
N HIS A 357 10.45 32.95 -26.31
CA HIS A 357 11.07 31.65 -25.97
C HIS A 357 10.25 30.44 -26.45
N VAL A 358 8.92 30.61 -26.59
CA VAL A 358 8.07 29.55 -27.17
C VAL A 358 8.44 29.35 -28.64
N LYS A 359 8.58 30.46 -29.39
CA LYS A 359 8.99 30.46 -30.80
C LYS A 359 10.41 29.96 -31.02
N GLN A 360 11.32 30.29 -30.12
CA GLN A 360 12.71 29.81 -30.18
C GLN A 360 12.85 28.34 -29.74
N ASN A 361 11.85 27.80 -29.04
CA ASN A 361 11.86 26.47 -28.43
C ASN A 361 13.15 26.19 -27.61
N ASP A 362 13.69 27.22 -26.96
CA ASP A 362 14.98 27.17 -26.25
C ASP A 362 14.84 26.76 -24.78
N ARG A 363 13.60 26.73 -24.27
CA ARG A 363 13.27 26.46 -22.86
C ARG A 363 11.96 25.74 -22.72
N THR A 364 11.90 24.74 -21.83
CA THR A 364 10.64 24.12 -21.43
C THR A 364 9.81 25.12 -20.60
N PRO A 365 8.55 25.40 -20.97
CA PRO A 365 7.71 26.33 -20.24
C PRO A 365 7.19 25.69 -18.95
N THR A 366 6.85 26.55 -18.00
CA THR A 366 6.16 26.14 -16.77
C THR A 366 4.65 26.22 -16.95
N ARG A 367 3.87 25.55 -16.10
CA ARG A 367 2.41 25.73 -16.05
C ARG A 367 1.99 27.20 -15.97
N GLN A 368 2.58 27.97 -15.05
CA GLN A 368 2.30 29.41 -14.96
C GLN A 368 2.65 30.17 -16.24
N LYS A 369 3.73 29.78 -16.93
CA LYS A 369 4.10 30.39 -18.21
C LYS A 369 3.08 30.06 -19.30
N ILE A 370 2.58 28.82 -19.32
CA ILE A 370 1.49 28.37 -20.19
C ILE A 370 0.24 29.20 -19.91
N ASP A 371 -0.21 29.28 -18.66
CA ASP A 371 -1.41 30.06 -18.26
C ASP A 371 -1.29 31.53 -18.68
N ARG A 372 -0.10 32.14 -18.47
CA ARG A 372 0.18 33.51 -18.90
C ARG A 372 0.16 33.67 -20.42
N CYS A 373 0.61 32.67 -21.16
CA CYS A 373 0.59 32.72 -22.62
C CYS A 373 -0.85 32.60 -23.13
N LEU A 374 -1.63 31.66 -22.59
CA LEU A 374 -3.03 31.46 -22.93
C LEU A 374 -3.90 32.67 -22.58
N SER A 375 -3.65 33.35 -21.46
CA SER A 375 -4.39 34.57 -21.08
C SER A 375 -4.14 35.79 -21.98
N LEU A 376 -3.16 35.70 -22.88
CA LEU A 376 -2.88 36.74 -23.89
C LEU A 376 -3.47 36.40 -25.26
N LEU A 377 -4.09 35.22 -25.41
CA LEU A 377 -4.79 34.78 -26.61
C LEU A 377 -6.31 34.97 -26.44
N PRO A 378 -7.07 35.11 -27.54
CA PRO A 378 -8.53 35.19 -27.46
C PRO A 378 -9.14 33.87 -26.98
N ASP A 379 -10.31 33.91 -26.33
CA ASP A 379 -10.98 32.73 -25.79
C ASP A 379 -11.31 31.65 -26.83
N SER A 380 -11.39 32.02 -28.12
CA SER A 380 -11.61 31.10 -29.23
C SER A 380 -10.56 29.99 -29.34
N VAL A 381 -9.36 30.15 -28.74
CA VAL A 381 -8.35 29.08 -28.71
C VAL A 381 -8.84 27.83 -27.98
N GLN A 382 -9.84 27.93 -27.11
CA GLN A 382 -10.35 26.79 -26.35
C GLN A 382 -11.03 25.74 -27.23
N GLU A 383 -11.42 26.13 -28.45
CA GLU A 383 -12.04 25.24 -29.45
C GLU A 383 -10.99 24.49 -30.29
N GLU A 384 -9.70 24.82 -30.15
CA GLU A 384 -8.62 24.24 -30.93
C GLU A 384 -8.10 22.92 -30.30
N PRO A 385 -7.83 21.87 -31.10
CA PRO A 385 -7.27 20.60 -30.60
C PRO A 385 -5.96 20.75 -29.82
N GLU A 386 -5.11 21.73 -30.20
CA GLU A 386 -3.85 21.99 -29.51
C GLU A 386 -4.06 22.52 -28.10
N TYR A 387 -5.17 23.23 -27.84
CA TYR A 387 -5.53 23.69 -26.51
C TYR A 387 -5.87 22.51 -25.60
N GLU A 388 -6.71 21.58 -26.07
CA GLU A 388 -7.06 20.36 -25.34
C GLU A 388 -5.83 19.50 -25.02
N THR A 389 -4.95 19.34 -26.02
CA THR A 389 -3.70 18.60 -25.89
C THR A 389 -2.76 19.24 -24.86
N LEU A 390 -2.61 20.56 -24.93
CA LEU A 390 -1.78 21.33 -24.00
C LEU A 390 -2.35 21.27 -22.58
N HIS A 391 -3.67 21.39 -22.44
CA HIS A 391 -4.35 21.27 -21.16
C HIS A 391 -4.13 19.88 -20.54
N SER A 392 -4.16 18.82 -21.35
CA SER A 392 -3.88 17.44 -20.93
C SER A 392 -2.44 17.25 -20.45
N LEU A 393 -1.45 17.85 -21.11
CA LEU A 393 -0.05 17.85 -20.66
C LEU A 393 0.17 18.67 -19.38
N ALA A 394 -0.52 19.80 -19.26
CA ALA A 394 -0.35 20.76 -18.19
C ALA A 394 -1.13 20.41 -16.92
N ARG A 395 -1.83 19.27 -16.88
CA ARG A 395 -2.60 18.83 -15.70
C ARG A 395 -1.77 18.92 -14.41
N PRO A 396 -2.34 19.44 -13.31
CA PRO A 396 -1.61 19.70 -12.07
C PRO A 396 -1.24 18.43 -11.28
N ASP A 397 -1.95 17.33 -11.54
CA ASP A 397 -1.71 16.01 -10.93
C ASP A 397 -0.59 15.21 -11.60
N ILE A 398 0.01 15.73 -12.68
CA ILE A 398 1.12 15.10 -13.38
C ILE A 398 2.41 15.89 -13.12
N PHE A 399 3.46 15.23 -12.66
CA PHE A 399 4.81 15.74 -12.69
C PHE A 399 5.59 15.04 -13.80
N TRP A 400 6.13 15.80 -14.76
CA TRP A 400 6.96 15.25 -15.83
C TRP A 400 8.41 15.20 -15.40
N ASP A 401 8.96 14.00 -15.24
CA ASP A 401 10.37 13.79 -14.89
C ASP A 401 11.12 13.16 -16.06
N GLN A 402 12.37 13.56 -16.26
CA GLN A 402 13.17 13.04 -17.36
C GLN A 402 13.78 11.71 -16.97
N VAL A 403 13.73 10.74 -17.89
CA VAL A 403 14.38 9.44 -17.69
C VAL A 403 15.89 9.65 -17.63
N SER A 404 16.50 9.26 -16.51
CA SER A 404 17.95 9.38 -16.32
C SER A 404 18.71 8.17 -16.89
N THR A 405 18.30 6.97 -16.51
CA THR A 405 18.92 5.70 -16.93
C THR A 405 17.86 4.63 -17.11
N VAL A 406 18.01 3.80 -18.14
CA VAL A 406 17.21 2.58 -18.34
C VAL A 406 18.15 1.39 -18.16
N LYS A 407 17.75 0.41 -17.34
CA LYS A 407 18.53 -0.81 -17.06
C LYS A 407 17.64 -2.03 -17.25
N THR A 408 18.11 -2.99 -18.02
CA THR A 408 17.43 -4.28 -18.22
C THR A 408 17.66 -5.19 -17.01
N SER A 409 16.61 -5.84 -16.53
CA SER A 409 16.66 -6.81 -15.44
C SER A 409 15.53 -7.83 -15.57
N GLU A 410 15.70 -9.00 -14.97
CA GLU A 410 14.65 -10.02 -14.87
C GLU A 410 14.14 -10.11 -13.42
N ALA A 411 12.82 -10.18 -13.25
CA ALA A 411 12.16 -10.35 -11.96
C ALA A 411 10.73 -10.89 -12.17
N ASP A 412 10.15 -11.49 -11.13
CA ASP A 412 8.72 -11.80 -11.12
C ASP A 412 7.92 -10.50 -11.29
N THR A 413 7.00 -10.49 -12.25
CA THR A 413 6.16 -9.33 -12.57
C THR A 413 4.73 -9.55 -12.12
N TYR A 414 4.06 -8.45 -11.79
CA TYR A 414 2.66 -8.41 -11.39
C TYR A 414 1.97 -7.39 -12.27
N ASP A 415 0.76 -7.69 -12.72
CA ASP A 415 -0.12 -6.77 -13.44
C ASP A 415 -1.46 -6.67 -12.70
N PHE A 416 -2.15 -5.54 -12.88
CA PHE A 416 -3.46 -5.29 -12.31
C PHE A 416 -4.51 -5.14 -13.40
N VAL A 417 -5.75 -5.51 -13.11
CA VAL A 417 -6.90 -5.15 -13.96
C VAL A 417 -7.66 -4.04 -13.27
N VAL A 418 -7.38 -2.80 -13.64
CA VAL A 418 -8.12 -1.61 -13.20
C VAL A 418 -9.34 -1.37 -14.09
N PRO A 419 -10.58 -1.41 -13.56
CA PRO A 419 -11.78 -1.08 -14.33
C PRO A 419 -11.82 0.38 -14.79
N GLY A 420 -12.31 0.63 -16.00
CA GLY A 420 -12.53 1.98 -16.52
C GLY A 420 -11.29 2.59 -17.18
N THR A 421 -10.29 2.98 -16.40
CA THR A 421 -9.12 3.72 -16.93
C THR A 421 -7.99 2.84 -17.44
N HIS A 422 -8.02 1.53 -17.12
CA HIS A 422 -6.98 0.56 -17.46
C HIS A 422 -5.55 1.00 -17.09
N SER A 423 -5.43 1.90 -16.11
CA SER A 423 -4.16 2.49 -15.68
C SER A 423 -4.12 2.62 -14.17
N PHE A 424 -2.91 2.52 -13.60
CA PHE A 424 -2.67 2.59 -12.17
C PHE A 424 -1.39 3.35 -11.86
N VAL A 425 -1.31 3.85 -10.62
CA VAL A 425 -0.09 4.47 -10.11
C VAL A 425 0.69 3.46 -9.30
N ALA A 426 1.95 3.21 -9.68
CA ALA A 426 2.87 2.38 -8.92
C ALA A 426 4.24 3.05 -8.84
N ASN A 427 4.83 3.07 -7.63
CA ASN A 427 6.07 3.78 -7.34
C ASN A 427 6.04 5.27 -7.77
N GLY A 428 4.84 5.88 -7.75
CA GLY A 428 4.61 7.25 -8.21
C GLY A 428 4.44 7.40 -9.72
N LEU A 429 4.72 6.39 -10.53
CA LEU A 429 4.58 6.46 -11.99
C LEU A 429 3.16 6.07 -12.43
N TYR A 430 2.66 6.72 -13.48
CA TYR A 430 1.50 6.20 -14.21
C TYR A 430 1.90 4.99 -15.05
N ASN A 431 1.17 3.89 -14.87
CA ASN A 431 1.34 2.64 -15.61
C ASN A 431 0.01 2.30 -16.29
N HIS A 432 0.08 1.56 -17.39
CA HIS A 432 -1.09 1.02 -18.08
C HIS A 432 -1.09 -0.51 -17.96
N ASN A 433 -2.26 -1.11 -17.80
CA ASN A 433 -2.40 -2.57 -17.75
C ASN A 433 -1.93 -3.12 -19.11
N THR A 434 -0.88 -3.93 -19.10
CA THR A 434 -0.25 -4.40 -20.34
C THR A 434 -1.18 -5.35 -21.11
N THR A 435 -1.94 -6.18 -20.40
CA THR A 435 -2.72 -7.26 -21.03
C THR A 435 -3.88 -6.77 -21.91
N LEU A 436 -4.58 -5.70 -21.50
CA LEU A 436 -5.78 -5.20 -22.22
C LEU A 436 -5.42 -4.15 -23.27
N ALA A 437 -4.34 -3.38 -23.07
CA ALA A 437 -3.83 -2.43 -24.08
C ALA A 437 -3.34 -3.14 -25.34
N HIS A 438 -2.63 -4.28 -25.21
CA HIS A 438 -2.15 -5.03 -26.36
C HIS A 438 -3.30 -5.53 -27.24
N ILE A 439 -4.42 -5.95 -26.63
CA ILE A 439 -5.60 -6.41 -27.37
C ILE A 439 -6.38 -5.23 -27.98
N VAL A 440 -6.43 -4.09 -27.29
CA VAL A 440 -7.28 -2.94 -27.66
C VAL A 440 -6.61 -1.93 -28.60
N ALA A 441 -5.28 -1.85 -28.63
CA ALA A 441 -4.54 -0.91 -29.47
C ALA A 441 -4.34 -1.41 -30.92
N ASN A 442 -5.45 -1.68 -31.63
CA ASN A 442 -5.67 -1.74 -33.09
C ASN A 442 -4.68 -2.45 -34.06
N ALA A 443 -3.45 -2.80 -33.69
CA ALA A 443 -2.43 -3.35 -34.58
C ALA A 443 -2.03 -4.79 -34.23
N ASP A 444 -2.27 -5.26 -33.00
CA ASP A 444 -1.81 -6.59 -32.56
C ASP A 444 -2.82 -7.70 -32.89
N ILE A 445 -4.14 -7.41 -32.92
CA ILE A 445 -5.14 -8.43 -33.31
C ILE A 445 -4.90 -8.91 -34.75
N ALA A 446 -4.53 -7.99 -35.65
CA ALA A 446 -4.21 -8.32 -37.03
C ALA A 446 -2.95 -9.20 -37.10
N GLY A 447 -1.91 -8.86 -36.33
CA GLY A 447 -0.70 -9.68 -36.21
C GLY A 447 -0.98 -11.09 -35.68
N VAL A 448 -1.78 -11.20 -34.61
CA VAL A 448 -2.23 -12.49 -34.05
C VAL A 448 -3.00 -13.30 -35.10
N LEU A 449 -3.96 -12.67 -35.79
CA LEU A 449 -4.76 -13.32 -36.83
C LEU A 449 -3.90 -13.81 -37.99
N THR A 450 -2.95 -13.00 -38.48
CA THR A 450 -2.06 -13.38 -39.59
C THR A 450 -1.06 -14.50 -39.26
N ASN A 451 -0.82 -14.75 -37.98
CA ASN A 451 0.07 -15.82 -37.51
C ASN A 451 -0.67 -17.12 -37.19
N LEU A 452 -2.00 -17.16 -37.33
CA LEU A 452 -2.75 -18.40 -37.14
C LEU A 452 -2.41 -19.40 -38.24
N GLU A 453 -2.36 -20.67 -37.87
CA GLU A 453 -2.28 -21.80 -38.80
C GLU A 453 -3.66 -22.48 -38.93
N GLU A 454 -3.80 -23.36 -39.93
CA GLU A 454 -5.06 -24.07 -40.16
C GLU A 454 -5.40 -24.97 -38.96
N GLY A 455 -6.60 -24.75 -38.40
CA GLY A 455 -7.09 -25.47 -37.23
C GLY A 455 -6.71 -24.85 -35.88
N ASP A 456 -5.98 -23.74 -35.87
CA ASP A 456 -5.62 -23.05 -34.62
C ASP A 456 -6.83 -22.54 -33.85
N LEU A 457 -6.65 -22.41 -32.54
CA LEU A 457 -7.65 -21.90 -31.62
C LEU A 457 -7.27 -20.52 -31.12
N LEU A 458 -8.03 -19.50 -31.52
CA LEU A 458 -7.92 -18.14 -30.99
C LEU A 458 -8.89 -17.97 -29.81
N PHE A 459 -8.34 -17.95 -28.60
CA PHE A 459 -9.11 -17.74 -27.36
C PHE A 459 -9.07 -16.28 -26.91
N ILE A 460 -10.23 -15.66 -26.75
CA ILE A 460 -10.39 -14.30 -26.24
C ILE A 460 -11.22 -14.33 -24.96
N ASP A 461 -10.55 -14.14 -23.82
CA ASP A 461 -11.24 -13.98 -22.54
C ASP A 461 -11.82 -12.56 -22.42
N GLU A 462 -13.00 -12.45 -21.82
CA GLU A 462 -13.79 -11.23 -21.71
C GLU A 462 -13.97 -10.48 -23.04
N ILE A 463 -14.36 -11.22 -24.09
CA ILE A 463 -14.57 -10.72 -25.46
C ILE A 463 -15.54 -9.51 -25.55
N HIS A 464 -16.36 -9.29 -24.52
CA HIS A 464 -17.23 -8.11 -24.41
C HIS A 464 -16.48 -6.78 -24.16
N ARG A 465 -15.16 -6.80 -24.02
CA ARG A 465 -14.31 -5.63 -23.75
C ARG A 465 -13.51 -5.17 -24.97
N LEU A 466 -13.71 -5.79 -26.12
CA LEU A 466 -13.04 -5.39 -27.36
C LEU A 466 -13.49 -3.98 -27.78
N SER A 467 -12.58 -3.24 -28.41
CA SER A 467 -12.95 -1.96 -29.02
C SER A 467 -13.80 -2.22 -30.27
N PRO A 468 -14.68 -1.28 -30.67
CA PRO A 468 -15.48 -1.43 -31.89
C PRO A 468 -14.63 -1.70 -33.14
N VAL A 469 -13.45 -1.08 -33.24
CA VAL A 469 -12.50 -1.27 -34.35
C VAL A 469 -11.96 -2.70 -34.38
N VAL A 470 -11.66 -3.29 -33.21
CA VAL A 470 -11.21 -4.68 -33.12
C VAL A 470 -12.36 -5.65 -33.42
N GLU A 471 -13.58 -5.35 -32.95
CA GLU A 471 -14.76 -6.14 -33.32
C GLU A 471 -14.97 -6.18 -34.84
N GLU A 472 -14.76 -5.05 -35.52
CA GLU A 472 -14.86 -4.96 -36.99
C GLU A 472 -13.89 -5.90 -37.70
N TYR A 473 -12.63 -5.98 -37.26
CA TYR A 473 -11.67 -6.94 -37.80
C TYR A 473 -12.08 -8.40 -37.55
N LEU A 474 -12.66 -8.70 -36.38
CA LEU A 474 -13.13 -10.04 -36.07
C LEU A 474 -14.34 -10.44 -36.91
N TYR A 475 -15.20 -9.50 -37.33
CA TYR A 475 -16.32 -9.81 -38.22
C TYR A 475 -15.85 -10.47 -39.52
N SER A 476 -14.91 -9.83 -40.22
CA SER A 476 -14.35 -10.32 -41.48
C SER A 476 -13.52 -11.60 -41.26
N ALA A 477 -12.77 -11.67 -40.16
CA ALA A 477 -11.95 -12.84 -39.86
C ALA A 477 -12.79 -14.10 -39.58
N MET A 478 -13.96 -13.95 -38.94
CA MET A 478 -14.85 -15.07 -38.60
C MET A 478 -15.72 -15.53 -39.77
N GLU A 479 -16.17 -14.60 -40.63
CA GLU A 479 -17.09 -14.92 -41.73
C GLU A 479 -16.35 -15.37 -42.99
N ASP A 480 -15.33 -14.61 -43.37
CA ASP A 480 -14.69 -14.75 -44.68
C ASP A 480 -13.24 -15.23 -44.57
N TYR A 481 -12.73 -15.46 -43.36
CA TYR A 481 -11.31 -15.74 -43.08
C TYR A 481 -10.40 -14.70 -43.72
N ARG A 482 -10.76 -13.42 -43.59
CA ARG A 482 -10.04 -12.30 -44.18
C ARG A 482 -9.99 -11.11 -43.25
N ILE A 483 -8.94 -10.30 -43.38
CA ILE A 483 -8.86 -9.00 -42.71
C ILE A 483 -8.37 -7.93 -43.67
N ASP A 484 -8.91 -6.72 -43.51
CA ASP A 484 -8.51 -5.54 -44.26
C ASP A 484 -7.64 -4.66 -43.37
N ILE A 485 -6.34 -4.58 -43.65
CA ILE A 485 -5.38 -3.78 -42.85
C ILE A 485 -5.10 -2.46 -43.54
N VAL A 486 -5.31 -1.35 -42.84
CA VAL A 486 -4.87 -0.02 -43.31
C VAL A 486 -3.38 0.14 -43.00
N ILE A 487 -2.57 0.22 -44.06
CA ILE A 487 -1.14 0.47 -43.98
C ILE A 487 -0.89 1.94 -44.31
N ASP A 488 -0.03 2.59 -43.51
CA ASP A 488 0.32 4.02 -43.55
C ASP A 488 -0.75 4.96 -42.94
N GLN A 489 -0.31 6.15 -42.50
CA GLN A 489 -1.16 7.20 -41.92
C GLN A 489 -1.22 8.42 -42.86
N GLY A 490 -2.38 9.07 -42.98
CA GLY A 490 -2.57 10.28 -43.81
C GLY A 490 -3.11 10.00 -45.23
N PRO A 491 -3.03 10.97 -46.16
CA PRO A 491 -3.66 10.89 -47.50
C PRO A 491 -3.09 9.79 -48.43
N ASN A 492 -2.03 9.10 -48.01
CA ASN A 492 -1.44 7.94 -48.71
C ASN A 492 -1.79 6.60 -48.06
N ALA A 493 -2.67 6.58 -47.05
CA ALA A 493 -3.11 5.34 -46.41
C ALA A 493 -3.76 4.41 -47.45
N ARG A 494 -3.33 3.15 -47.46
CA ARG A 494 -3.83 2.12 -48.37
C ARG A 494 -4.34 0.91 -47.60
N THR A 495 -5.49 0.41 -48.00
CA THR A 495 -6.05 -0.82 -47.42
C THR A 495 -5.50 -2.03 -48.17
N VAL A 496 -4.93 -2.98 -47.43
CA VAL A 496 -4.43 -4.26 -47.96
C VAL A 496 -5.26 -5.38 -47.34
N GLN A 497 -5.83 -6.22 -48.20
CA GLN A 497 -6.59 -7.39 -47.78
C GLN A 497 -5.66 -8.58 -47.61
N ILE A 498 -5.81 -9.31 -46.49
CA ILE A 498 -5.01 -10.50 -46.17
C ILE A 498 -5.97 -11.67 -45.93
N ASP A 499 -5.71 -12.78 -46.62
CA ASP A 499 -6.39 -14.06 -46.38
C ASP A 499 -5.81 -14.73 -45.13
N LEU A 500 -6.68 -15.28 -44.29
CA LEU A 500 -6.37 -16.05 -43.10
C LEU A 500 -6.66 -17.54 -43.34
N PRO A 501 -5.91 -18.47 -42.72
CA PRO A 501 -6.29 -19.87 -42.74
C PRO A 501 -7.54 -20.10 -41.88
N PRO A 502 -8.30 -21.19 -42.13
CA PRO A 502 -9.43 -21.57 -41.30
C PRO A 502 -8.98 -21.81 -39.85
N PHE A 503 -9.59 -21.10 -38.90
CA PHE A 503 -9.29 -21.20 -37.48
C PHE A 503 -10.58 -21.26 -36.65
N THR A 504 -10.46 -21.64 -35.37
CA THR A 504 -11.57 -21.67 -34.42
C THR A 504 -11.44 -20.53 -33.42
N MET A 505 -12.44 -19.66 -33.35
CA MET A 505 -12.49 -18.61 -32.32
C MET A 505 -13.30 -19.07 -31.11
N VAL A 506 -12.75 -18.88 -29.92
CA VAL A 506 -13.43 -19.14 -28.64
C VAL A 506 -13.47 -17.86 -27.83
N GLY A 507 -14.64 -17.26 -27.71
CA GLY A 507 -14.87 -16.09 -26.86
C GLY A 507 -15.47 -16.48 -25.50
N ALA A 508 -14.88 -16.02 -24.41
CA ALA A 508 -15.46 -16.14 -23.08
C ALA A 508 -16.00 -14.77 -22.60
N THR A 509 -17.17 -14.77 -21.94
CA THR A 509 -17.73 -13.55 -21.35
C THR A 509 -18.58 -13.86 -20.14
N THR A 510 -18.43 -13.04 -19.10
CA THR A 510 -19.34 -13.04 -17.93
C THR A 510 -20.69 -12.39 -18.22
N ARG A 511 -20.78 -11.58 -19.28
CA ARG A 511 -21.94 -10.73 -19.60
C ARG A 511 -22.25 -10.78 -21.08
N LYS A 512 -22.91 -11.85 -21.52
CA LYS A 512 -23.32 -12.05 -22.92
C LYS A 512 -24.15 -10.90 -23.51
N GLY A 513 -24.91 -10.19 -22.68
CA GLY A 513 -25.70 -9.03 -23.10
C GLY A 513 -24.87 -7.78 -23.48
N LEU A 514 -23.58 -7.75 -23.13
CA LEU A 514 -22.68 -6.66 -23.51
C LEU A 514 -22.01 -6.88 -24.88
N LEU A 515 -22.17 -8.06 -25.48
CA LEU A 515 -21.71 -8.28 -26.85
C LEU A 515 -22.64 -7.60 -27.83
N THR A 516 -22.06 -6.96 -28.84
CA THR A 516 -22.82 -6.41 -29.96
C THR A 516 -23.58 -7.54 -30.68
N ALA A 517 -24.79 -7.24 -31.15
CA ALA A 517 -25.59 -8.22 -31.87
C ALA A 517 -24.85 -8.84 -33.08
N PRO A 518 -24.07 -8.07 -33.86
CA PRO A 518 -23.24 -8.60 -34.95
C PRO A 518 -22.18 -9.62 -34.48
N LEU A 519 -21.42 -9.32 -33.42
CA LEU A 519 -20.38 -10.24 -32.94
C LEU A 519 -20.99 -11.54 -32.42
N ARG A 520 -22.07 -11.42 -31.65
CA ARG A 520 -22.77 -12.57 -31.06
C ARG A 520 -23.36 -13.51 -32.12
N ALA A 521 -23.87 -12.97 -33.23
CA ALA A 521 -24.50 -13.78 -34.28
C ALA A 521 -23.49 -14.67 -35.05
N ARG A 522 -22.19 -14.35 -34.99
CA ARG A 522 -21.12 -15.08 -35.69
C ARG A 522 -20.60 -16.29 -34.91
N PHE A 523 -20.95 -16.44 -33.63
CA PHE A 523 -20.62 -17.64 -32.85
C PHE A 523 -21.62 -18.75 -33.16
N GLY A 524 -21.18 -19.79 -33.87
CA GLY A 524 -22.03 -20.95 -34.22
C GLY A 524 -22.32 -21.89 -33.05
N ILE A 525 -21.52 -21.83 -31.98
CA ILE A 525 -21.67 -22.65 -30.77
C ILE A 525 -21.70 -21.72 -29.55
N ASP A 526 -22.70 -21.92 -28.69
CA ASP A 526 -22.93 -21.11 -27.51
C ASP A 526 -23.10 -22.01 -26.29
N PHE A 527 -22.18 -21.90 -25.33
CA PHE A 527 -22.24 -22.60 -24.06
C PHE A 527 -22.51 -21.61 -22.94
N ARG A 528 -23.49 -21.94 -22.10
CA ARG A 528 -23.73 -21.25 -20.83
C ARG A 528 -23.27 -22.15 -19.69
N TYR A 529 -22.35 -21.63 -18.88
CA TYR A 529 -21.93 -22.27 -17.65
C TYR A 529 -22.68 -21.65 -16.48
N ASP A 530 -23.40 -22.47 -15.74
CA ASP A 530 -24.00 -22.08 -14.46
C ASP A 530 -23.09 -22.49 -13.30
N TYR A 531 -23.40 -22.00 -12.10
CA TYR A 531 -22.68 -22.40 -10.88
C TYR A 531 -22.83 -23.89 -10.61
N TYR A 532 -21.76 -24.51 -10.11
CA TYR A 532 -21.76 -25.92 -9.73
C TYR A 532 -22.52 -26.11 -8.42
N THR A 533 -23.19 -27.25 -8.29
CA THR A 533 -23.75 -27.68 -7.00
C THR A 533 -22.65 -28.06 -6.03
N ALA A 534 -22.95 -28.01 -4.73
CA ALA A 534 -22.00 -28.42 -3.69
C ALA A 534 -21.55 -29.88 -3.87
N ASP A 535 -22.45 -30.78 -4.26
CA ASP A 535 -22.14 -32.20 -4.50
C ASP A 535 -21.12 -32.39 -5.64
N LEU A 536 -21.32 -31.70 -6.77
CA LEU A 536 -20.36 -31.75 -7.88
C LEU A 536 -19.01 -31.12 -7.50
N LEU A 537 -19.04 -30.05 -6.72
CA LEU A 537 -17.81 -29.43 -6.20
C LEU A 537 -17.09 -30.33 -5.19
N GLN A 538 -17.81 -31.14 -4.42
CA GLN A 538 -17.21 -32.13 -3.52
C GLN A 538 -16.39 -33.14 -4.33
N GLU A 539 -16.95 -33.68 -5.42
CA GLU A 539 -16.23 -34.61 -6.31
C GLU A 539 -14.97 -33.96 -6.90
N ILE A 540 -15.09 -32.70 -7.35
CA ILE A 540 -13.95 -31.92 -7.86
C ILE A 540 -12.90 -31.74 -6.76
N THR A 541 -13.31 -31.40 -5.55
CA THR A 541 -12.43 -31.15 -4.40
C THR A 541 -11.71 -32.43 -3.98
N GLN A 542 -12.40 -33.57 -3.90
CA GLN A 542 -11.82 -34.88 -3.61
C GLN A 542 -10.82 -35.30 -4.70
N ARG A 543 -11.16 -35.08 -5.98
CA ARG A 543 -10.24 -35.34 -7.10
C ARG A 543 -8.98 -34.48 -6.97
N SER A 544 -9.12 -33.19 -6.69
CA SER A 544 -7.99 -32.28 -6.49
C SER A 544 -7.14 -32.65 -5.27
N ALA A 545 -7.76 -33.09 -4.18
CA ALA A 545 -7.05 -33.55 -2.98
C ALA A 545 -6.19 -34.78 -3.29
N ARG A 546 -6.72 -35.75 -4.05
CA ARG A 546 -5.96 -36.91 -4.53
C ARG A 546 -4.77 -36.51 -5.40
N ILE A 547 -4.95 -35.57 -6.33
CA ILE A 547 -3.86 -35.07 -7.19
C ILE A 547 -2.76 -34.37 -6.36
N LEU A 548 -3.15 -33.64 -5.32
CA LEU A 548 -2.24 -32.91 -4.44
C LEU A 548 -1.64 -33.77 -3.32
N GLY A 549 -2.02 -35.05 -3.20
CA GLY A 549 -1.57 -35.94 -2.12
C GLY A 549 -2.11 -35.56 -0.74
N VAL A 550 -3.22 -34.82 -0.68
CA VAL A 550 -3.83 -34.36 0.57
C VAL A 550 -4.86 -35.37 1.05
N LYS A 551 -4.75 -35.82 2.31
CA LYS A 551 -5.77 -36.65 2.94
C LYS A 551 -6.98 -35.79 3.28
N THR A 552 -8.17 -36.21 2.84
CA THR A 552 -9.41 -35.51 3.15
C THR A 552 -10.54 -36.51 3.31
N THR A 553 -11.41 -36.26 4.29
CA THR A 553 -12.67 -36.97 4.47
C THR A 553 -13.75 -36.41 3.55
N ASP A 554 -14.77 -37.20 3.25
CA ASP A 554 -15.91 -36.76 2.42
C ASP A 554 -16.59 -35.51 2.99
N GLU A 555 -16.78 -35.47 4.31
CA GLU A 555 -17.36 -34.33 5.01
C GLU A 555 -16.45 -33.08 4.97
N GLY A 556 -15.13 -33.26 5.03
CA GLY A 556 -14.17 -32.16 4.89
C GLY A 556 -14.16 -31.57 3.49
N ALA A 557 -14.20 -32.42 2.46
CA ALA A 557 -14.30 -31.98 1.07
C ALA A 557 -15.65 -31.28 0.79
N TYR A 558 -16.75 -31.80 1.34
CA TYR A 558 -18.07 -31.18 1.23
C TYR A 558 -18.11 -29.80 1.91
N GLU A 559 -17.48 -29.66 3.08
CA GLU A 559 -17.40 -28.39 3.80
C GLU A 559 -16.67 -27.31 3.00
N ILE A 560 -15.58 -27.67 2.31
CA ILE A 560 -14.89 -26.78 1.38
C ILE A 560 -15.78 -26.47 0.18
N ALA A 561 -16.42 -27.48 -0.41
CA ALA A 561 -17.25 -27.36 -1.60
C ALA A 561 -18.46 -26.42 -1.38
N ARG A 562 -19.17 -26.57 -0.27
CA ARG A 562 -20.36 -25.74 0.04
C ARG A 562 -20.00 -24.25 0.17
N ARG A 563 -18.83 -23.94 0.72
CA ARG A 563 -18.34 -22.55 0.91
C ARG A 563 -17.58 -21.98 -0.29
N SER A 564 -17.63 -22.65 -1.45
CA SER A 564 -16.87 -22.26 -2.65
C SER A 564 -17.65 -21.44 -3.68
N ARG A 565 -18.84 -20.94 -3.29
CA ARG A 565 -19.73 -20.13 -4.15
C ARG A 565 -20.02 -20.77 -5.51
N GLY A 566 -20.17 -22.09 -5.55
CA GLY A 566 -20.45 -22.80 -6.79
C GLY A 566 -19.33 -22.76 -7.83
N THR A 567 -18.09 -22.41 -7.45
CA THR A 567 -16.96 -22.29 -8.40
C THR A 567 -15.80 -23.26 -8.10
N PRO A 568 -15.37 -24.07 -9.08
CA PRO A 568 -14.23 -24.99 -8.92
C PRO A 568 -12.91 -24.29 -8.56
N ARG A 569 -12.73 -23.07 -9.07
CA ARG A 569 -11.55 -22.23 -8.79
C ARG A 569 -11.43 -21.90 -7.30
N VAL A 570 -12.54 -21.50 -6.66
CA VAL A 570 -12.53 -21.18 -5.23
C VAL A 570 -12.35 -22.45 -4.40
N ALA A 571 -13.02 -23.54 -4.75
CA ALA A 571 -12.86 -24.84 -4.07
C ALA A 571 -11.40 -25.31 -4.03
N ASN A 572 -10.71 -25.28 -5.17
CA ASN A 572 -9.31 -25.66 -5.24
C ASN A 572 -8.38 -24.72 -4.45
N ARG A 573 -8.72 -23.42 -4.39
CA ARG A 573 -7.97 -22.43 -3.59
C ARG A 573 -8.13 -22.71 -2.10
N LEU A 574 -9.37 -22.92 -1.65
CA LEU A 574 -9.69 -23.21 -0.26
C LEU A 574 -9.05 -24.53 0.19
N LEU A 575 -9.14 -25.58 -0.62
CA LEU A 575 -8.48 -26.86 -0.36
C LEU A 575 -6.97 -26.71 -0.07
N ARG A 576 -6.25 -25.92 -0.87
CA ARG A 576 -4.81 -25.69 -0.66
C ARG A 576 -4.54 -24.98 0.67
N ARG A 577 -5.37 -24.00 1.04
CA ARG A 577 -5.23 -23.28 2.31
C ARG A 577 -5.59 -24.14 3.51
N THR A 578 -6.66 -24.92 3.40
CA THR A 578 -7.08 -25.84 4.46
C THR A 578 -6.06 -26.96 4.67
N ARG A 579 -5.35 -27.41 3.63
CA ARG A 579 -4.21 -28.32 3.78
C ARG A 579 -3.13 -27.70 4.66
N ASP A 580 -2.68 -26.48 4.34
CA ASP A 580 -1.62 -25.80 5.11
C ASP A 580 -2.05 -25.66 6.59
N PHE A 581 -3.33 -25.44 6.83
CA PHE A 581 -3.90 -25.39 8.18
C PHE A 581 -3.91 -26.77 8.88
N ALA A 582 -4.29 -27.83 8.16
CA ALA A 582 -4.33 -29.20 8.67
C ALA A 582 -2.93 -29.73 9.05
N GLU A 583 -1.89 -29.30 8.34
CA GLU A 583 -0.49 -29.66 8.62
C GLU A 583 0.07 -28.96 9.87
N VAL A 584 -0.40 -27.75 10.19
CA VAL A 584 0.10 -26.95 11.33
C VAL A 584 -0.67 -27.23 12.62
N GLU A 585 -1.99 -27.34 12.54
CA GLU A 585 -2.90 -27.44 13.70
C GLU A 585 -3.45 -28.86 13.95
N GLY A 586 -3.08 -29.83 13.09
CA GLY A 586 -3.61 -31.20 13.10
C GLY A 586 -2.59 -32.26 12.70
N ASP A 587 -3.07 -33.36 12.13
CA ASP A 587 -2.30 -34.53 11.66
C ASP A 587 -2.16 -34.59 10.13
N GLY A 588 -2.48 -33.50 9.44
CA GLY A 588 -2.43 -33.39 7.97
C GLY A 588 -3.65 -33.96 7.24
N GLU A 589 -4.69 -34.44 7.93
CA GLU A 589 -5.95 -34.86 7.31
C GLU A 589 -7.04 -33.77 7.41
N ILE A 590 -7.67 -33.45 6.27
CA ILE A 590 -8.77 -32.48 6.22
C ILE A 590 -10.09 -33.16 6.60
N THR A 591 -10.45 -33.03 7.87
CA THR A 591 -11.77 -33.36 8.42
C THR A 591 -12.72 -32.17 8.37
N LYS A 592 -14.03 -32.38 8.56
CA LYS A 592 -15.02 -31.30 8.65
C LYS A 592 -14.64 -30.23 9.69
N ALA A 593 -14.19 -30.64 10.88
CA ALA A 593 -13.80 -29.72 11.95
C ALA A 593 -12.52 -28.92 11.65
N ILE A 594 -11.61 -29.49 10.86
CA ILE A 594 -10.41 -28.77 10.38
C ILE A 594 -10.79 -27.82 9.25
N ALA A 595 -11.62 -28.26 8.32
CA ALA A 595 -12.13 -27.42 7.24
C ALA A 595 -12.90 -26.21 7.77
N ASP A 596 -13.85 -26.41 8.68
CA ASP A 596 -14.62 -25.32 9.30
C ASP A 596 -13.72 -24.30 9.99
N ARG A 597 -12.81 -24.74 10.86
CA ARG A 597 -11.86 -23.84 11.54
C ARG A 597 -10.96 -23.09 10.57
N ALA A 598 -10.45 -23.77 9.55
CA ALA A 598 -9.58 -23.17 8.55
C ALA A 598 -10.34 -22.12 7.72
N LEU A 599 -11.58 -22.40 7.31
CA LEU A 599 -12.40 -21.49 6.51
C LEU A 599 -12.84 -20.28 7.33
N ASN A 600 -13.20 -20.46 8.60
CA ASN A 600 -13.48 -19.36 9.51
C ASN A 600 -12.24 -18.48 9.76
N ALA A 601 -11.04 -19.07 9.83
CA ALA A 601 -9.79 -18.31 9.95
C ALA A 601 -9.39 -17.58 8.66
N LEU A 602 -10.01 -17.92 7.52
CA LEU A 602 -9.85 -17.25 6.24
C LEU A 602 -10.97 -16.23 5.96
N ASP A 603 -11.80 -15.93 6.96
CA ASP A 603 -12.97 -15.05 6.87
C ASP A 603 -13.96 -15.50 5.76
N VAL A 604 -14.16 -16.82 5.62
CA VAL A 604 -15.16 -17.42 4.72
C VAL A 604 -16.30 -17.99 5.55
N ASP A 605 -17.45 -17.35 5.47
CA ASP A 605 -18.64 -17.73 6.26
C ASP A 605 -19.28 -19.04 5.78
N GLU A 606 -20.34 -19.49 6.46
CA GLU A 606 -21.03 -20.75 6.15
C GLU A 606 -21.68 -20.79 4.76
N GLU A 607 -21.99 -19.62 4.18
CA GLU A 607 -22.57 -19.47 2.85
C GLU A 607 -21.49 -19.22 1.78
N GLY A 608 -20.21 -19.16 2.18
CA GLY A 608 -19.07 -18.90 1.29
C GLY A 608 -18.92 -17.44 0.89
N LEU A 609 -19.59 -16.52 1.58
CA LEU A 609 -19.46 -15.08 1.37
C LEU A 609 -18.16 -14.59 1.98
N ASP A 610 -17.50 -13.69 1.26
CA ASP A 610 -16.35 -12.97 1.79
C ASP A 610 -16.76 -11.63 2.42
N ASP A 611 -15.78 -10.97 3.03
CA ASP A 611 -15.92 -9.64 3.64
C ASP A 611 -16.56 -8.60 2.71
N MET A 612 -16.36 -8.70 1.39
CA MET A 612 -16.90 -7.76 0.40
C MET A 612 -18.36 -8.09 0.08
N ASP A 613 -18.69 -9.36 -0.10
CA ASP A 613 -20.08 -9.79 -0.31
C ASP A 613 -20.96 -9.43 0.90
N THR A 614 -20.44 -9.65 2.12
CA THR A 614 -21.12 -9.31 3.37
C THR A 614 -21.40 -7.80 3.46
N ARG A 615 -20.46 -6.96 3.04
CA ARG A 615 -20.65 -5.49 3.00
C ARG A 615 -21.73 -5.08 2.01
N ILE A 616 -21.79 -5.71 0.83
CA ILE A 616 -22.81 -5.43 -0.19
C ILE A 616 -24.22 -5.79 0.33
N LEU A 617 -24.36 -6.88 1.08
CA LEU A 617 -25.65 -7.27 1.68
C LEU A 617 -26.08 -6.39 2.86
N LEU A 618 -25.13 -5.74 3.53
CA LEU A 618 -25.37 -4.82 4.64
C LEU A 618 -25.53 -3.35 4.19
N THR A 619 -25.47 -3.08 2.88
CA THR A 619 -25.81 -1.79 2.25
C THR A 619 -27.17 -1.86 1.59
#